data_AF-A0A8T5T3C9-F1
#
_entry.id   AF-A0A8T5T3C9-F1
#
_cell.length_a   1.000
_cell.length_b   1.000
_cell.length_c   1.000
_cell.angle_alpha   90.00
_cell.angle_beta   90.00
_cell.angle_gamma   90.00
#
_symmetry.space_group_name_H-M   'P 1'
#
loop_
_entity.id
_entity.type
_entity.pdbx_description
1 polymer ?
#
loop_
_entity_poly.entity_id
_entity_poly.type
_entity_poly.pdbx_seq_one_letter_code
_entity_poly.pdbx_strand_id
1 'polypeptide(L)'
;MINATNKPEELVDRLGKTKRLILIELSKGAAGYKKLSKKLQIGLDTIRSHVKTGKHSKSLNQIGLIKQEERGWSLTELGENVLELVKRDPEYSAFFVLPQDEEQDEEQE
;
A
#
# COMPACT_ATOMS: atom_id res chain seq x y z
N MET A 1 16.11 -22.15 -0.41
CA MET A 1 14.68 -22.51 -0.55
C MET A 1 13.91 -21.27 -0.95
N ILE A 2 13.66 -21.06 -2.24
CA ILE A 2 12.82 -19.96 -2.73
C ILE A 2 11.38 -20.48 -2.66
N ASN A 3 10.68 -20.05 -1.62
CA ASN A 3 9.31 -20.47 -1.30
C ASN A 3 8.33 -19.93 -2.34
N ALA A 4 7.42 -20.81 -2.80
CA ALA A 4 6.16 -20.56 -3.51
C ALA A 4 6.09 -19.26 -4.32
N THR A 5 6.11 -19.39 -5.66
CA THR A 5 5.62 -18.38 -6.59
C THR A 5 4.18 -18.00 -6.23
N ASN A 6 4.02 -17.08 -5.29
CA ASN A 6 2.71 -16.57 -4.92
C ASN A 6 2.23 -15.73 -6.10
N LYS A 7 1.28 -16.28 -6.87
CA LYS A 7 0.65 -15.57 -7.97
C LYS A 7 -0.04 -14.31 -7.43
N PRO A 8 -0.02 -13.17 -8.15
CA PRO A 8 -0.67 -11.94 -7.71
C PRO A 8 -2.14 -12.12 -7.30
N GLU A 9 -2.87 -13.00 -8.00
CA GLU A 9 -4.27 -13.32 -7.75
C GLU A 9 -4.47 -13.97 -6.37
N GLU A 10 -3.63 -14.94 -6.01
CA GLU A 10 -3.71 -15.57 -4.69
C GLU A 10 -3.34 -14.59 -3.57
N LEU A 11 -2.46 -13.64 -3.85
CA LEU A 11 -2.06 -12.64 -2.87
C LEU A 11 -3.19 -11.65 -2.61
N VAL A 12 -3.84 -11.13 -3.65
CA VAL A 12 -4.94 -10.16 -3.46
C VAL A 12 -6.06 -10.76 -2.62
N ASP A 13 -6.41 -12.03 -2.83
CA ASP A 13 -7.45 -12.74 -2.06
C ASP A 13 -7.09 -12.89 -0.58
N ARG A 14 -5.81 -13.03 -0.25
CA ARG A 14 -5.32 -13.19 1.13
C ARG A 14 -5.04 -11.86 1.83
N LEU A 15 -4.97 -10.75 1.10
CA LEU A 15 -4.75 -9.43 1.68
C LEU A 15 -6.03 -8.88 2.30
N GLY A 16 -6.01 -8.70 3.63
CA GLY A 16 -7.06 -7.95 4.31
C GLY A 16 -7.08 -6.47 3.91
N LYS A 17 -8.24 -5.83 4.13
CA LYS A 17 -8.53 -4.43 3.77
C LYS A 17 -7.41 -3.44 4.06
N THR A 18 -6.87 -3.45 5.27
CA THR A 18 -5.79 -2.53 5.68
C THR A 18 -4.54 -2.64 4.81
N LYS A 19 -4.15 -3.86 4.42
CA LYS A 19 -2.97 -4.06 3.57
C LYS A 19 -3.21 -3.55 2.15
N ARG A 20 -4.42 -3.77 1.61
CA ARG A 20 -4.83 -3.22 0.31
C ARG A 20 -4.77 -1.69 0.32
N LEU A 21 -5.36 -1.06 1.34
CA LEU A 21 -5.32 0.41 1.51
C LEU A 21 -3.89 0.96 1.62
N ILE A 22 -2.98 0.26 2.31
CA ILE A 22 -1.57 0.66 2.38
C ILE A 22 -0.91 0.62 1.00
N LEU A 23 -1.17 -0.41 0.19
CA LEU A 23 -0.62 -0.48 -1.19
C LEU A 23 -1.11 0.68 -2.05
N ILE A 24 -2.39 1.04 -1.93
CA ILE A 24 -3.00 2.18 -2.62
C ILE A 24 -2.31 3.49 -2.24
N GLU A 25 -2.12 3.75 -0.94
CA GLU A 25 -1.48 4.99 -0.51
C GLU A 25 0.01 5.03 -0.87
N LEU A 26 0.69 3.89 -0.86
CA LEU A 26 2.07 3.80 -1.36
C LEU A 26 2.16 4.13 -2.85
N SER A 27 1.20 3.69 -3.67
CA SER A 27 1.18 4.04 -5.10
C SER A 27 0.93 5.52 -5.37
N LYS A 28 0.36 6.25 -4.39
CA LYS A 28 0.17 7.71 -4.42
C LYS A 28 1.36 8.49 -3.83
N GLY A 29 2.44 7.81 -3.45
CA GLY A 29 3.66 8.42 -2.90
C GLY A 29 3.72 8.51 -1.38
N ALA A 30 2.80 7.89 -0.63
CA ALA A 30 2.82 7.88 0.83
C ALA A 30 3.86 6.89 1.40
N ALA A 31 5.16 7.22 1.33
CA ALA A 31 6.24 6.29 1.66
C ALA A 31 6.49 6.02 3.17
N GLY A 32 5.86 6.73 4.12
CA GLY A 32 6.26 6.70 5.54
C GLY A 32 5.17 6.25 6.51
N TYR A 33 5.54 5.60 7.63
CA TYR A 33 4.58 5.14 8.65
C TYR A 33 3.64 6.25 9.16
N LYS A 34 4.20 7.44 9.46
CA LYS A 34 3.40 8.59 9.92
C LYS A 34 2.44 9.09 8.84
N LYS A 35 2.88 9.14 7.58
CA LYS A 35 2.04 9.57 6.45
C LYS A 35 0.89 8.59 6.23
N LEU A 36 1.19 7.28 6.19
CA LEU A 36 0.20 6.21 6.08
C LEU A 36 -0.80 6.22 7.24
N SER A 37 -0.32 6.38 8.47
CA SER A 37 -1.15 6.47 9.67
C SER A 37 -2.13 7.65 9.60
N LYS A 38 -1.66 8.84 9.17
CA LYS A 38 -2.51 10.03 9.01
C LYS A 38 -3.52 9.87 7.87
N LYS A 39 -3.10 9.41 6.70
CA LYS A 39 -3.98 9.25 5.51
C LYS A 39 -5.07 8.20 5.74
N LEU A 40 -4.71 7.06 6.35
CA LEU A 40 -5.64 5.97 6.59
C LEU A 40 -6.41 6.09 7.91
N GLN A 41 -6.05 7.04 8.77
CA GLN A 41 -6.56 7.18 10.15
C GLN A 41 -6.41 5.89 10.98
N ILE A 42 -5.27 5.20 10.80
CA ILE A 42 -4.93 3.94 11.48
C ILE A 42 -3.74 4.17 12.41
N GLY A 43 -3.76 3.56 13.60
CA GLY A 43 -2.67 3.68 14.57
C GLY A 43 -1.30 3.26 14.01
N LEU A 44 -0.24 3.98 14.41
CA LEU A 44 1.11 3.80 13.87
C LEU A 44 1.67 2.39 14.08
N ASP A 45 1.35 1.75 15.21
CA ASP A 45 1.76 0.37 15.49
C ASP A 45 1.06 -0.64 14.58
N THR A 46 -0.20 -0.39 14.24
CA THR A 46 -0.97 -1.21 13.29
C THR A 46 -0.38 -1.09 11.88
N ILE A 47 -0.05 0.14 11.45
CA ILE A 47 0.66 0.35 10.19
C ILE A 47 2.00 -0.39 10.20
N ARG A 48 2.82 -0.23 11.24
CA ARG A 48 4.11 -0.91 11.36
C ARG A 48 3.96 -2.44 11.33
N SER A 49 2.92 -2.98 11.94
CA SER A 49 2.57 -4.40 11.91
C SER A 49 2.28 -4.87 10.48
N HIS A 50 1.44 -4.16 9.74
CA HIS A 50 1.12 -4.56 8.37
C HIS A 50 2.26 -4.35 7.38
N VAL A 51 3.09 -3.34 7.58
CA VAL A 51 4.19 -2.99 6.68
C VAL A 51 5.42 -3.89 6.93
N LYS A 52 5.90 -3.98 8.18
CA LYS A 52 7.19 -4.58 8.51
C LYS A 52 7.11 -5.78 9.46
N THR A 53 6.48 -5.64 10.63
CA THR A 53 6.70 -6.61 11.73
C THR A 53 5.81 -7.84 11.68
N GLY A 54 4.59 -7.74 11.16
CA GLY A 54 3.71 -8.88 10.94
C GLY A 54 3.17 -9.52 12.23
N LYS A 55 2.69 -8.71 13.20
CA LYS A 55 2.31 -9.18 14.55
C LYS A 55 1.29 -10.33 14.55
N HIS A 56 0.35 -10.32 13.61
CA HIS A 56 -0.76 -11.29 13.53
C HIS A 56 -0.86 -11.99 12.17
N SER A 57 -0.06 -11.58 11.19
CA SER A 57 0.02 -12.17 9.85
C SER A 57 1.27 -11.65 9.16
N LYS A 58 1.74 -12.34 8.12
CA LYS A 58 2.89 -11.88 7.32
C LYS A 58 2.68 -10.43 6.86
N SER A 59 3.69 -9.60 7.09
CA SER A 59 3.69 -8.19 6.68
C SER A 59 3.87 -8.06 5.17
N LEU A 60 3.52 -6.90 4.61
CA LEU A 60 3.69 -6.60 3.19
C LEU A 60 5.15 -6.78 2.74
N ASN A 61 6.11 -6.37 3.57
CA ASN A 61 7.53 -6.55 3.29
C ASN A 61 7.94 -8.03 3.33
N GLN A 62 7.42 -8.81 4.29
CA GLN A 62 7.69 -10.26 4.37
C GLN A 62 7.08 -11.05 3.21
N ILE A 63 5.96 -10.57 2.65
CA ILE A 63 5.35 -11.15 1.44
C ILE A 63 6.13 -10.74 0.18
N GLY A 64 6.88 -9.64 0.24
CA GLY A 64 7.63 -9.11 -0.89
C GLY A 64 6.83 -8.18 -1.79
N LEU A 65 5.72 -7.62 -1.30
CA LEU A 65 4.90 -6.64 -2.04
C LEU A 65 5.45 -5.22 -1.97
N ILE A 66 6.27 -4.96 -0.96
CA ILE A 66 6.91 -3.67 -0.74
C ILE A 66 8.37 -3.90 -0.36
N LYS A 67 9.19 -2.87 -0.56
CA LYS A 67 10.59 -2.84 -0.15
C LYS A 67 10.89 -1.57 0.63
N GLN A 68 11.90 -1.65 1.50
CA GLN A 68 12.38 -0.50 2.26
C GLN A 68 13.30 0.34 1.37
N GLU A 69 13.05 1.65 1.32
CA GLU A 69 13.86 2.66 0.62
C GLU A 69 14.44 3.65 1.65
N GLU A 70 15.37 4.52 1.23
CA GLU A 70 16.01 5.51 2.11
C GLU A 70 15.01 6.39 2.85
N ARG A 71 13.93 6.80 2.17
CA ARG A 71 12.90 7.70 2.71
C ARG A 71 11.58 7.01 3.04
N GLY A 72 11.55 5.68 3.12
CA GLY A 72 10.35 4.96 3.49
C GLY A 72 10.16 3.61 2.83
N TRP A 73 9.02 3.43 2.16
CA TRP A 73 8.58 2.19 1.53
C TRP A 73 8.10 2.48 0.12
N SER A 74 8.39 1.55 -0.79
CA SER A 74 7.92 1.56 -2.18
C SER A 74 7.34 0.19 -2.55
N LEU A 75 6.53 0.16 -3.60
CA LEU A 75 6.03 -1.10 -4.17
C LEU A 75 7.18 -1.85 -4.86
N THR A 76 7.12 -3.18 -4.82
CA THR A 76 7.89 -4.04 -5.72
C THR A 76 7.09 -4.30 -6.99
N GLU A 77 7.71 -4.91 -8.01
CA GLU A 77 7.00 -5.36 -9.21
C GLU A 77 5.81 -6.27 -8.87
N LEU A 78 5.97 -7.18 -7.91
CA LEU A 78 4.87 -8.01 -7.41
C LEU A 78 3.78 -7.17 -6.72
N GLY A 79 4.19 -6.15 -5.96
CA GLY A 79 3.27 -5.18 -5.35
C GLY A 79 2.45 -4.40 -6.36
N GLU A 80 3.06 -3.96 -7.45
CA GLU A 80 2.38 -3.27 -8.56
C GLU A 80 1.39 -4.19 -9.26
N ASN A 81 1.78 -5.44 -9.56
CA ASN A 81 0.88 -6.43 -10.15
C ASN A 81 -0.34 -6.71 -9.26
N VAL A 82 -0.14 -6.83 -7.94
CA VAL A 82 -1.24 -6.97 -6.98
C VAL A 82 -2.11 -5.72 -6.93
N LEU A 83 -1.50 -4.52 -6.97
CA LEU A 83 -2.22 -3.26 -6.99
C LEU A 83 -3.14 -3.14 -8.21
N GLU A 84 -2.68 -3.56 -9.40
CA GLU A 84 -3.51 -3.58 -10.61
C GLU A 84 -4.74 -4.47 -10.46
N LEU A 85 -4.64 -5.58 -9.72
CA LEU A 85 -5.80 -6.40 -9.40
C LEU A 85 -6.72 -5.70 -8.39
N VAL A 86 -6.15 -5.04 -7.37
CA VAL A 86 -6.93 -4.24 -6.40
C VAL A 86 -7.69 -3.10 -7.09
N LYS A 87 -7.12 -2.45 -8.11
CA LYS A 87 -7.80 -1.39 -8.88
C LYS A 87 -9.10 -1.85 -9.56
N ARG A 88 -9.16 -3.13 -9.95
CA ARG A 88 -10.32 -3.72 -10.63
C ARG A 88 -11.44 -4.10 -9.67
N ASP A 89 -11.14 -4.19 -8.37
CA ASP A 89 -12.13 -4.47 -7.33
C ASP A 89 -13.01 -3.22 -7.12
N PRO A 90 -14.34 -3.31 -7.31
CA PRO A 90 -15.25 -2.18 -7.14
C PRO A 90 -15.19 -1.53 -5.74
N GLU A 91 -14.79 -2.27 -4.70
CA GLU A 91 -14.61 -1.71 -3.36
C GLU A 91 -13.45 -0.69 -3.32
N TYR A 92 -12.42 -0.88 -4.14
CA TYR A 92 -11.18 -0.12 -4.08
C TYR A 92 -10.97 0.81 -5.29
N SER A 93 -11.70 0.61 -6.40
CA SER A 93 -11.55 1.40 -7.63
C SER A 93 -11.74 2.91 -7.39
N ALA A 94 -12.67 3.29 -6.52
CA ALA A 94 -12.93 4.68 -6.14
C ALA A 94 -11.72 5.39 -5.52
N PHE A 95 -10.79 4.66 -4.89
CA PHE A 95 -9.59 5.25 -4.29
C PHE A 95 -8.53 5.66 -5.32
N PHE A 96 -8.69 5.27 -6.58
CA PHE A 96 -7.77 5.61 -7.67
C PHE A 96 -8.31 6.72 -8.58
N VAL A 97 -9.60 7.07 -8.46
CA VAL A 97 -10.14 8.25 -9.11
C VAL A 97 -9.60 9.45 -8.34
N LEU A 98 -8.62 10.15 -8.92
CA LEU A 98 -8.19 11.44 -8.41
C LEU A 98 -9.40 12.38 -8.47
N PRO A 99 -9.73 13.12 -7.40
CA PRO A 99 -10.59 14.28 -7.58
C PRO A 99 -9.93 15.17 -8.63
N GLN A 100 -10.70 15.62 -9.64
CA GLN A 100 -10.21 16.55 -10.64
C GLN A 100 -9.95 17.96 -10.08
N ASP A 101 -10.11 18.17 -8.77
CA ASP A 101 -9.99 19.46 -8.12
C ASP A 101 -8.93 19.41 -7.00
N GLU A 102 -7.66 19.47 -7.39
CA GLU A 102 -6.66 20.27 -6.67
C GLU A 102 -5.97 21.13 -7.73
N GLU A 103 -6.76 22.06 -8.30
CA GLU A 103 -6.21 23.27 -8.91
C GLU A 103 -5.34 23.97 -7.86
N GLN A 104 -4.06 24.09 -8.22
CA GLN A 104 -3.11 25.13 -7.84
C GLN A 104 -3.60 26.16 -6.81
N ASP A 105 -3.32 25.93 -5.53
CA ASP A 105 -3.16 27.06 -4.59
C ASP A 105 -1.71 27.55 -4.68
N GLU A 106 -1.53 28.43 -5.67
CA GLU A 106 -0.70 29.65 -5.69
C GLU A 106 0.65 29.64 -4.97
N GLU A 107 1.73 29.52 -5.76
CA GLU A 107 2.89 30.38 -5.60
C GLU A 107 2.48 31.83 -5.95
N GLN A 108 2.50 32.72 -4.96
CA GLN A 108 2.65 34.19 -5.03
C GLN A 108 2.46 34.73 -3.59
N GLU A 109 3.32 35.51 -2.95
CA GLU A 109 4.55 36.24 -3.29
C GLU A 109 5.30 36.49 -1.97
#